data_AF-A0A3A0D5D1-F1
#
_entry.id   AF-A0A3A0D5D1-F1
#
_cell.length_a   1.000
_cell.length_b   1.000
_cell.length_c   1.000
_cell.angle_alpha   90.00
_cell.angle_beta   90.00
_cell.angle_gamma   90.00
#
_symmetry.space_group_name_H-M   'P 1'
#
loop_
_entity.id
_entity.type
_entity.pdbx_description
1 polymer ?
#
loop_
_entity_poly.entity_id
_entity_poly.type
_entity_poly.pdbx_seq_one_letter_code
_entity_poly.pdbx_strand_id
1 'polypeptide(L)'
;MCNRRAGGMALPGAFPPARGFDGGYAMGASPRRRRAIVRSPPMINAFTVDVEDYFQVSGFEDAISRQQWPDYAGRVVDNTLRLLDVCSQRGVRGTFFVLGWVAQRYP
;
A
#
# COMPACT_ATOMS: atom_id res chain seq x y z
N MET A 1 42.82 -51.10 27.58
CA MET A 1 43.55 -50.58 28.77
C MET A 1 43.32 -49.08 28.81
N CYS A 2 42.96 -48.40 29.90
CA CYS A 2 42.96 -48.73 31.31
C CYS A 2 41.90 -47.84 32.01
N ASN A 3 41.22 -48.43 32.98
CA ASN A 3 40.26 -47.83 33.90
C ASN A 3 40.98 -47.09 35.04
N ARG A 4 40.41 -46.00 35.56
CA ARG A 4 40.51 -45.52 36.96
C ARG A 4 39.64 -44.26 37.10
N ARG A 5 38.49 -44.26 37.77
CA ARG A 5 38.19 -44.28 39.23
C ARG A 5 38.82 -43.15 40.04
N ALA A 6 37.95 -42.63 40.92
CA ALA A 6 38.17 -41.80 42.10
C ALA A 6 38.48 -40.33 41.80
N GLY A 7 37.95 -39.35 42.50
CA GLY A 7 37.23 -39.32 43.77
C GLY A 7 37.41 -37.89 44.31
N GLY A 8 36.38 -37.31 44.91
CA GLY A 8 36.44 -35.94 45.40
C GLY A 8 35.26 -35.64 46.28
N MET A 9 35.36 -36.10 47.53
CA MET A 9 34.42 -35.90 48.61
C MET A 9 34.66 -34.54 49.30
N ALA A 10 33.54 -33.89 49.68
CA ALA A 10 33.37 -32.85 50.69
C ALA A 10 33.92 -31.42 50.34
N LEU A 11 33.18 -30.33 50.57
CA LEU A 11 32.70 -29.88 51.88
C LEU A 11 31.41 -29.02 51.81
N PRO A 12 30.69 -28.88 52.94
CA PRO A 12 29.32 -28.39 53.01
C PRO A 12 29.25 -26.87 53.15
N GLY A 13 28.54 -26.23 52.22
CA GLY A 13 28.04 -24.86 52.37
C GLY A 13 26.53 -24.91 52.28
N ALA A 14 25.85 -25.06 53.41
CA ALA A 14 24.40 -25.02 53.50
C ALA A 14 23.93 -23.58 53.24
N PHE A 15 23.41 -23.33 52.04
CA PHE A 15 22.44 -22.25 51.81
C PHE A 15 21.04 -22.88 51.83
N PRO A 16 20.07 -22.32 52.59
CA PRO A 16 18.71 -22.83 52.60
C PRO A 16 18.08 -22.69 51.19
N PRO A 17 17.30 -23.70 50.74
CA PRO A 17 16.70 -23.67 49.41
C PRO A 17 15.71 -22.51 49.27
N ALA A 18 15.83 -21.76 48.18
CA ALA A 18 14.84 -20.78 47.77
C ALA A 18 13.48 -21.48 47.64
N ARG A 19 12.44 -20.86 48.20
CA ARG A 19 11.06 -21.35 48.18
C ARG A 19 10.67 -21.75 46.76
N GLY A 20 10.10 -22.95 46.65
CA GLY A 20 9.57 -23.51 45.41
C GLY A 20 8.60 -22.54 44.74
N PHE A 21 8.96 -22.14 43.54
CA PHE A 21 8.01 -21.68 42.55
C PHE A 21 7.74 -22.89 41.66
N ASP A 22 6.64 -23.59 41.90
CA ASP A 22 6.15 -24.69 41.05
C ASP A 22 5.62 -24.12 39.72
N GLY A 23 6.52 -23.50 38.96
CA GLY A 23 6.27 -22.92 37.66
C GLY A 23 6.82 -23.82 36.57
N GLY A 24 6.16 -24.96 36.34
CA GLY A 24 6.41 -25.81 35.18
C GLY A 24 6.05 -25.08 33.89
N TYR A 25 6.96 -24.25 33.37
CA TYR A 25 6.86 -23.78 31.99
C TYR A 25 7.20 -24.94 31.07
N ALA A 26 6.16 -25.67 30.68
CA ALA A 26 6.21 -26.55 29.53
C ALA A 26 6.71 -25.73 28.33
N MET A 27 7.91 -26.04 27.83
CA MET A 27 8.39 -25.60 26.52
C MET A 27 7.55 -26.28 25.43
N GLY A 28 6.28 -25.89 25.32
CA GLY A 28 5.46 -26.16 24.17
C GLY A 28 5.93 -25.24 23.06
N ALA A 29 6.67 -25.77 22.09
CA ALA A 29 6.92 -25.09 20.83
C ALA A 29 5.56 -24.76 20.21
N SER A 30 5.12 -23.51 20.36
CA SER A 30 3.89 -23.02 19.73
C SER A 30 4.01 -23.27 18.23
N PRO A 31 3.12 -24.06 17.61
CA PRO A 31 3.13 -24.20 16.17
C PRO A 31 2.90 -22.81 15.60
N ARG A 32 3.90 -22.24 14.93
CA ARG A 32 3.69 -21.02 14.15
C ARG A 32 2.58 -21.36 13.16
N ARG A 33 1.36 -20.90 13.45
CA ARG A 33 0.24 -20.97 12.52
C ARG A 33 0.75 -20.32 11.23
N ARG A 34 1.06 -21.14 10.23
CA ARG A 34 1.17 -20.66 8.86
C ARG A 34 -0.19 -20.07 8.56
N ARG A 35 -0.27 -18.74 8.56
CA ARG A 35 -1.47 -18.02 8.13
C ARG A 35 -1.77 -18.57 6.74
N ALA A 36 -2.89 -19.25 6.59
CA ALA A 36 -3.38 -19.61 5.27
C ALA A 36 -3.43 -18.31 4.48
N ILE A 37 -2.74 -18.25 3.34
CA ILE A 37 -2.87 -17.14 2.40
C ILE A 37 -4.29 -17.26 1.85
N VAL A 38 -5.23 -16.54 2.47
CA VAL A 38 -6.55 -16.35 1.89
C VAL A 38 -6.31 -15.54 0.63
N ARG A 39 -6.52 -16.15 -0.55
CA ARG A 39 -6.52 -15.41 -1.80
C ARG A 39 -7.73 -14.48 -1.76
N SER A 40 -7.49 -13.20 -1.51
CA SER A 40 -8.53 -12.19 -1.69
C SER A 40 -9.01 -12.26 -3.15
N PRO A 41 -10.31 -12.01 -3.40
CA PRO A 41 -10.79 -11.86 -4.76
C PRO A 41 -9.95 -10.78 -5.48
N PRO A 42 -9.77 -10.90 -6.80
CA PRO A 42 -9.03 -9.90 -7.56
C PRO A 42 -9.62 -8.51 -7.29
N MET A 43 -8.76 -7.58 -6.88
CA MET A 43 -9.17 -6.19 -6.63
C MET A 43 -9.64 -5.56 -7.94
N ILE A 44 -10.87 -5.07 -7.94
CA ILE A 44 -11.43 -4.33 -9.07
C ILE A 44 -11.08 -2.85 -8.87
N ASN A 45 -10.36 -2.27 -9.84
CA ASN A 45 -10.04 -0.85 -9.86
C ASN A 45 -10.99 -0.11 -10.81
N ALA A 46 -11.38 1.12 -10.44
CA ALA A 46 -12.08 2.03 -11.33
C ALA A 46 -11.11 3.11 -11.82
N PHE A 47 -11.22 3.48 -13.10
CA PHE A 47 -10.42 4.54 -13.71
C PHE A 47 -11.36 5.58 -14.32
N THR A 48 -11.27 6.81 -13.84
CA THR A 48 -12.07 7.94 -14.33
C THR A 48 -11.17 9.14 -14.56
N VAL A 49 -11.51 9.95 -15.55
CA VAL A 49 -10.75 11.14 -15.94
C VAL A 49 -11.70 12.32 -16.07
N ASP A 50 -11.37 13.44 -15.44
CA ASP A 50 -12.00 14.72 -15.73
C ASP A 50 -11.20 15.42 -16.83
N VAL A 51 -11.87 15.87 -17.89
CA VAL A 51 -11.26 16.43 -19.09
C VAL A 51 -11.49 17.94 -19.08
N GLU A 52 -10.50 18.63 -18.54
CA GLU A 52 -10.43 20.08 -18.38
C GLU A 52 -8.99 20.57 -18.63
N ASP A 53 -8.84 21.85 -18.98
CA ASP A 53 -7.55 22.52 -19.12
C ASP A 53 -7.05 23.07 -17.77
N TYR A 54 -5.74 23.28 -17.67
CA TYR A 54 -5.07 23.67 -16.41
C TYR A 54 -5.54 25.01 -15.82
N PHE A 55 -6.16 25.88 -16.61
CA PHE A 55 -6.71 27.17 -16.18
C PHE A 55 -8.18 27.08 -15.75
N GLN A 56 -8.79 25.90 -15.84
CA GLN A 56 -10.19 25.65 -15.45
C GLN A 56 -10.31 25.11 -14.02
N VAL A 57 -9.19 24.78 -13.36
CA VAL A 57 -9.18 24.21 -12.01
C VAL A 57 -9.59 25.24 -10.95
N SER A 58 -10.35 24.78 -9.97
CA SER A 58 -10.95 25.62 -8.92
C SER A 58 -9.94 26.41 -8.09
N GLY A 59 -8.69 25.92 -8.01
CA GLY A 59 -7.60 26.58 -7.28
C GLY A 59 -7.13 27.91 -7.90
N PHE A 60 -7.60 28.27 -9.09
CA PHE A 60 -7.32 29.56 -9.74
C PHE A 60 -8.58 30.40 -9.96
N GLU A 61 -9.74 30.05 -9.39
CA GLU A 61 -10.99 30.79 -9.59
C GLU A 61 -10.89 32.27 -9.18
N ASP A 62 -10.06 32.59 -8.18
CA ASP A 62 -9.79 33.97 -7.75
C ASP A 62 -8.87 34.74 -8.71
N ALA A 63 -8.12 34.04 -9.57
CA ALA A 63 -7.10 34.60 -10.45
C ALA A 63 -7.47 34.58 -11.94
N ILE A 64 -8.32 33.63 -12.36
CA ILE A 64 -8.68 33.42 -13.76
C ILE A 64 -10.20 33.29 -13.85
N SER A 65 -10.83 34.32 -14.43
CA SER A 65 -12.25 34.27 -14.71
C SER A 65 -12.54 33.40 -15.94
N ARG A 66 -13.76 32.86 -16.03
CA ARG A 66 -14.23 32.10 -17.19
C ARG A 66 -14.13 32.87 -18.51
N GLN A 67 -14.23 34.20 -18.48
CA GLN A 67 -14.11 35.02 -19.69
C GLN A 67 -12.68 35.02 -20.25
N GLN A 68 -11.68 34.79 -19.41
CA GLN A 68 -10.26 34.79 -19.79
C GLN A 68 -9.79 33.43 -20.33
N TRP A 69 -10.58 32.37 -20.18
CA TRP A 69 -10.23 31.02 -20.65
C TRP A 69 -9.77 30.95 -22.12
N PRO A 70 -10.38 31.67 -23.09
CA PRO A 70 -9.92 31.65 -24.48
C PRO A 70 -8.50 32.23 -24.69
N ASP A 71 -7.98 33.00 -23.73
CA ASP A 71 -6.68 33.67 -23.83
C ASP A 71 -5.51 32.76 -23.48
N TYR A 72 -5.79 31.60 -22.88
CA TYR A 72 -4.79 30.62 -22.48
C TYR A 72 -4.60 29.54 -23.54
N ALA A 73 -3.36 29.05 -23.66
CA ALA A 73 -3.03 27.97 -24.58
C ALA A 73 -3.69 26.66 -24.14
N GLY A 74 -4.60 26.12 -24.97
CA GLY A 74 -5.23 24.83 -24.71
C GLY A 74 -4.22 23.68 -24.80
N ARG A 75 -4.31 22.74 -23.87
CA ARG A 75 -3.49 21.50 -23.81
C ARG A 75 -4.36 20.24 -23.72
N VAL A 76 -5.64 20.41 -23.42
CA VAL A 76 -6.58 19.31 -23.18
C VAL A 76 -6.62 18.30 -24.31
N VAL A 77 -6.66 18.73 -25.59
CA VAL A 77 -6.78 17.83 -26.74
C VAL A 77 -5.61 16.86 -26.85
N ASP A 78 -4.38 17.39 -26.95
CA ASP A 78 -3.18 16.56 -27.11
C ASP A 78 -2.96 15.63 -25.91
N ASN A 79 -3.23 16.12 -24.69
CA ASN A 79 -3.10 15.33 -23.48
C ASN A 79 -4.13 14.20 -23.42
N THR A 80 -5.39 14.49 -23.77
CA THR A 80 -6.46 13.48 -23.81
C THR A 80 -6.16 12.41 -24.86
N LEU A 81 -5.73 12.79 -26.07
CA LEU A 81 -5.34 11.84 -27.11
C LEU A 81 -4.22 10.91 -26.65
N ARG A 82 -3.16 11.48 -26.05
CA ARG A 82 -2.05 10.69 -25.50
C ARG A 82 -2.51 9.72 -24.41
N LEU A 83 -3.42 10.15 -23.55
CA LEU A 83 -3.96 9.28 -22.49
C LEU A 83 -4.80 8.14 -23.07
N LEU A 84 -5.65 8.43 -24.05
CA LEU A 84 -6.44 7.42 -24.76
C LEU A 84 -5.54 6.39 -25.46
N ASP A 85 -4.45 6.82 -26.09
CA ASP A 85 -3.47 5.92 -26.69
C ASP A 85 -2.85 4.98 -25.65
N VAL A 86 -2.45 5.50 -24.50
CA VAL A 86 -1.90 4.68 -23.40
C VAL A 86 -2.95 3.70 -22.87
N CYS A 87 -4.19 4.14 -22.69
CA CYS A 87 -5.29 3.27 -22.26
C CYS A 87 -5.54 2.14 -23.28
N SER A 88 -5.57 2.47 -24.57
CA SER A 88 -5.75 1.53 -25.67
C SER A 88 -4.63 0.48 -25.71
N GLN A 89 -3.37 0.92 -25.66
CA GLN A 89 -2.19 0.03 -25.65
C GLN A 89 -2.16 -0.92 -24.45
N ARG A 90 -2.79 -0.54 -23.33
CA ARG A 90 -2.82 -1.32 -22.08
C ARG A 90 -4.13 -2.07 -21.86
N GLY A 91 -5.11 -1.94 -22.77
CA GLY A 91 -6.44 -2.51 -22.59
C GLY A 91 -7.19 -1.97 -21.37
N VAL A 92 -6.89 -0.75 -20.94
CA VAL A 92 -7.53 -0.10 -19.80
C VAL A 92 -8.83 0.55 -20.26
N ARG A 93 -9.92 0.25 -19.55
CA ARG A 93 -11.21 0.92 -19.71
C ARG A 93 -11.37 1.96 -18.63
N GLY A 94 -11.92 3.11 -19.00
CA GLY A 94 -12.25 4.18 -18.07
C GLY A 94 -13.38 5.06 -18.56
N THR A 95 -13.88 5.90 -17.67
CA THR A 95 -14.93 6.88 -17.96
C THR A 95 -14.33 8.28 -17.99
N PHE A 96 -14.61 9.02 -19.05
CA PHE A 96 -14.11 10.38 -19.26
C PHE A 96 -15.27 11.35 -19.12
N PHE A 97 -15.17 12.27 -18.17
CA PHE A 97 -16.12 13.36 -17.96
C PHE A 97 -15.54 14.60 -18.62
N VAL A 98 -16.23 15.15 -19.62
CA VAL A 98 -15.72 16.29 -20.38
C VAL A 98 -16.41 17.55 -19.91
N LEU A 99 -15.63 18.57 -19.53
CA LEU A 99 -16.18 19.86 -19.17
C LEU A 99 -16.97 20.43 -20.37
N GLY A 100 -18.19 20.90 -20.12
CA GLY A 100 -19.08 21.38 -21.20
C GLY A 100 -18.45 22.46 -22.09
N TRP A 101 -17.58 23.32 -21.53
CA TRP A 101 -16.83 24.30 -22.31
C TRP A 101 -15.84 23.64 -23.30
N VAL A 102 -15.14 22.59 -22.87
CA VAL A 102 -14.23 21.80 -23.73
C VAL A 102 -15.03 21.09 -24.81
N ALA A 103 -16.13 20.42 -24.45
CA ALA A 103 -16.98 19.68 -25.38
C ALA A 103 -17.62 20.58 -26.46
N GLN A 104 -17.99 21.82 -26.12
CA GLN A 104 -18.52 22.79 -27.09
C GLN A 104 -17.46 23.24 -28.11
N ARG A 105 -16.19 23.26 -27.71
CA ARG A 105 -15.08 23.75 -28.52
C ARG A 105 -14.44 22.64 -29.37
N TYR A 106 -14.47 21.42 -28.85
CA TYR A 106 -13.94 20.21 -29.49
C TYR A 106 -15.01 19.09 -29.39
N PRO A 107 -16.04 19.12 -30.25
CA PRO A 107 -17.13 18.15 -30.23
C PRO A 107 -16.73 16.77 -30.78
#